data_AF-A0A7X7FSF7-F1
#
_entry.id   AF-A0A7X7FSF7-F1
#
_cell.length_a   1.000
_cell.length_b   1.000
_cell.length_c   1.000
_cell.angle_alpha   90.00
_cell.angle_beta   90.00
_cell.angle_gamma   90.00
#
_symmetry.space_group_name_H-M   'P 1'
#
loop_
_entity.id
_entity.type
_entity.pdbx_description
1 polymer ?
#
loop_
_entity_poly.entity_id
_entity_poly.type
_entity_poly.pdbx_seq_one_letter_code
_entity_poly.pdbx_strand_id
1 'polypeptide(L)'
;MKSRRTDEPEPSSKRRTIGLIAAMAALVIVAVAVTWKNREEKQPDTPESAMPYICTECKHTFDLTPAGYERLSNDGGVKAPADRDGRGMVLFRCPSCGKFAAVSAIACPKDSTLFAKRLPDGKPGRCPKCNWSYYAR
;
A
#
# COMPACT_ATOMS: atom_id res chain seq x y z
N MET A 1 47.87 47.98 -49.57
CA MET A 1 47.61 47.14 -48.37
C MET A 1 46.11 46.87 -48.30
N LYS A 2 45.66 45.64 -48.57
CA LYS A 2 44.23 45.28 -48.69
C LYS A 2 43.90 44.36 -47.51
N SER A 3 43.16 44.90 -46.54
CA SER A 3 42.79 44.21 -45.30
C SER A 3 41.74 43.13 -45.60
N ARG A 4 42.08 41.85 -45.40
CA ARG A 4 41.12 40.73 -45.45
C ARG A 4 40.38 40.67 -44.11
N ARG A 5 39.08 40.94 -44.12
CA ARG A 5 38.20 40.52 -43.02
C ARG A 5 37.97 39.02 -43.15
N THR A 6 38.31 38.28 -42.11
CA THR A 6 37.88 36.90 -41.88
C THR A 6 36.45 36.93 -41.37
N ASP A 7 35.52 36.41 -42.16
CA ASP A 7 34.17 36.08 -41.72
C ASP A 7 34.27 34.87 -40.78
N GLU A 8 33.98 35.07 -39.49
CA GLU A 8 33.77 33.97 -38.55
C GLU A 8 32.45 33.26 -38.90
N PRO A 9 32.45 31.92 -39.04
CA PRO A 9 31.22 31.19 -39.34
C PRO A 9 30.25 31.28 -38.16
N GLU A 10 29.11 31.93 -38.41
CA GLU A 10 27.99 32.03 -37.49
C GLU A 10 27.54 30.60 -37.07
N PRO A 11 27.54 30.26 -35.77
CA PRO A 11 27.18 28.93 -35.34
C PRO A 11 25.69 28.69 -35.58
N SER A 12 25.39 27.98 -36.68
CA SER A 12 24.08 27.47 -37.11
C SER A 12 23.17 27.11 -35.91
N SER A 13 22.24 28.03 -35.60
CA SER A 13 21.20 27.97 -34.57
C SER A 13 20.59 26.57 -34.38
N LYS A 14 20.33 25.84 -35.47
CA LYS A 14 19.76 24.49 -35.45
C LYS A 14 20.58 23.44 -34.66
N ARG A 15 21.92 23.55 -34.65
CA ARG A 15 22.79 22.60 -33.91
C ARG A 15 22.72 22.84 -32.40
N ARG A 16 22.51 24.08 -31.97
CA ARG A 16 22.31 24.44 -30.55
C ARG A 16 20.95 23.96 -30.06
N THR A 17 19.90 24.08 -30.86
CA THR A 17 18.56 23.58 -30.53
C THR A 17 18.52 22.07 -30.37
N ILE A 18 19.18 21.31 -31.26
CA ILE A 18 19.23 19.84 -31.18
C ILE A 18 19.99 19.38 -29.92
N GLY A 19 21.11 20.04 -29.58
CA GLY A 19 21.85 19.73 -28.35
C GLY A 19 21.03 19.98 -27.09
N LEU A 20 20.25 21.05 -27.06
CA LEU A 20 19.35 21.38 -25.95
C LEU A 20 18.23 20.33 -25.77
N ILE A 21 17.62 19.88 -26.86
CA ILE A 21 16.56 18.87 -26.82
C ILE A 21 17.10 17.53 -26.32
N ALA A 22 18.28 17.12 -26.79
CA ALA A 22 18.90 15.86 -26.35
C ALA A 22 19.26 15.89 -24.85
N ALA A 23 19.78 17.01 -24.35
CA ALA A 23 20.10 17.18 -22.93
C ALA A 23 18.83 17.16 -22.05
N MET A 24 17.75 17.81 -22.49
CA MET A 24 16.45 17.77 -21.80
C MET A 24 15.86 16.36 -21.76
N ALA A 25 15.91 15.63 -22.89
CA ALA A 25 15.43 14.25 -22.94
C ALA A 25 16.23 13.33 -22.00
N ALA A 26 17.56 13.49 -21.94
CA ALA A 26 18.39 12.74 -21.01
C ALA A 26 18.05 13.02 -19.54
N LEU A 27 17.79 14.29 -19.18
CA LEU A 27 17.38 14.67 -17.83
C LEU A 27 16.02 14.06 -17.44
N VAL A 28 15.06 14.04 -18.37
CA VAL A 28 13.75 13.41 -18.12
C VAL A 28 13.91 11.90 -17.90
N ILE A 29 14.72 11.22 -18.71
CA ILE A 29 14.97 9.77 -18.56
C ILE A 29 15.61 9.47 -17.19
N VAL A 30 16.60 10.26 -16.78
CA VAL A 30 17.24 10.10 -15.47
C VAL A 30 16.25 10.34 -14.33
N ALA A 31 15.42 11.38 -14.42
CA ALA A 31 14.39 11.67 -13.41
C ALA A 31 13.36 10.53 -13.29
N VAL A 32 12.93 9.94 -14.42
CA VAL A 32 12.04 8.78 -14.43
C VAL A 32 12.71 7.55 -13.82
N ALA A 33 13.97 7.28 -14.15
CA ALA A 33 14.71 6.14 -13.60
C ALA A 33 14.91 6.24 -12.08
N VAL A 34 15.23 7.42 -11.57
CA VAL A 34 15.40 7.67 -10.13
C VAL A 34 14.05 7.52 -9.39
N THR A 35 12.97 8.05 -9.94
CA THR A 35 11.64 7.93 -9.31
C THR A 35 11.07 6.51 -9.36
N TRP A 36 11.39 5.72 -10.37
CA TRP A 36 11.05 4.29 -10.41
C TRP A 36 11.86 3.47 -9.41
N LYS A 37 13.15 3.73 -9.26
CA LYS A 37 14.00 2.95 -8.32
C LYS A 37 13.64 3.22 -6.85
N ASN A 38 13.17 4.43 -6.52
CA ASN A 38 12.75 4.78 -5.16
C ASN A 38 11.33 4.31 -4.79
N ARG A 39 10.57 3.71 -5.72
CA ARG A 39 9.23 3.17 -5.42
C ARG A 39 9.26 1.83 -4.67
N GLU A 40 10.42 1.18 -4.56
CA GLU A 40 10.59 -0.07 -3.82
C GLU A 40 10.92 0.17 -2.34
N GLU A 41 10.25 1.12 -1.70
CA GLU A 41 10.29 1.20 -0.24
C GLU A 41 9.52 -0.01 0.30
N LYS A 42 10.25 -1.10 0.53
CA LYS A 42 9.71 -2.38 0.99
C LYS A 42 8.87 -2.13 2.23
N GLN A 43 7.60 -2.54 2.17
CA GLN A 43 6.72 -2.53 3.33
C GLN A 43 7.42 -3.25 4.49
N PRO A 44 7.29 -2.75 5.74
CA PRO A 44 7.92 -3.39 6.88
C PRO A 44 7.39 -4.82 7.04
N ASP A 45 8.30 -5.74 7.34
CA ASP A 45 8.02 -7.16 7.59
C ASP A 45 8.56 -7.56 8.97
N THR A 46 8.32 -6.71 9.97
CA THR A 46 8.78 -6.94 11.34
C THR A 46 7.60 -7.28 12.26
N PRO A 47 7.79 -8.09 13.31
CA PRO A 47 6.72 -8.45 14.24
C PRO A 47 6.03 -7.24 14.88
N GLU A 48 6.75 -6.14 15.11
CA GLU A 48 6.23 -4.92 15.73
C GLU A 48 5.27 -4.15 14.80
N SER A 49 5.39 -4.35 13.48
CA SER A 49 4.48 -3.81 12.48
C SER A 49 3.24 -4.68 12.25
N ALA A 50 3.21 -5.88 12.84
CA ALA A 50 2.15 -6.83 12.60
C ALA A 50 0.85 -6.40 13.31
N MET A 51 -0.25 -6.45 12.57
CA MET A 51 -1.58 -6.19 13.10
C MET A 51 -2.36 -7.50 13.29
N PRO A 52 -3.13 -7.65 14.38
CA PRO A 52 -3.88 -8.86 14.63
C PRO A 52 -5.16 -8.92 13.79
N TYR A 53 -5.46 -10.12 13.32
CA TYR A 53 -6.68 -10.47 12.59
C TYR A 53 -7.35 -11.69 13.24
N ILE A 54 -8.67 -11.78 13.09
CA ILE A 54 -9.46 -12.90 13.60
C ILE A 54 -10.45 -13.39 12.55
N CYS A 55 -10.51 -14.70 12.37
CA CYS A 55 -11.54 -15.33 11.55
C CYS A 55 -12.87 -15.40 12.29
N THR A 56 -13.93 -14.83 11.72
CA THR A 56 -15.26 -14.87 12.34
C THR A 56 -15.91 -16.25 12.28
N GLU A 57 -15.42 -17.14 11.42
CA GLU A 57 -15.91 -18.52 11.24
C GLU A 57 -15.26 -19.51 12.22
N CYS A 58 -13.94 -19.67 12.17
CA CYS A 58 -13.22 -20.66 13.00
C CYS A 58 -12.54 -20.07 14.25
N LYS A 59 -12.66 -18.76 14.48
CA LYS A 59 -12.06 -18.03 15.62
C LYS A 59 -10.53 -18.04 15.68
N HIS A 60 -9.86 -18.57 14.64
CA HIS A 60 -8.41 -18.51 14.53
C HIS A 60 -7.92 -17.06 14.43
N THR A 61 -6.93 -16.71 15.24
CA THR A 61 -6.25 -15.41 15.23
C THR A 61 -4.87 -15.55 14.59
N PHE A 62 -4.45 -14.54 13.84
CA PHE A 62 -3.13 -14.49 13.22
C PHE A 62 -2.75 -13.03 12.99
N ASP A 63 -1.45 -12.77 12.86
CA ASP A 63 -0.94 -11.42 12.63
C ASP A 63 -0.51 -11.24 11.17
N LEU A 64 -0.74 -10.05 10.61
CA LEU A 64 -0.25 -9.67 9.28
C LEU A 64 0.61 -8.42 9.40
N THR A 65 1.84 -8.52 8.92
CA THR A 65 2.70 -7.37 8.65
C THR A 65 2.22 -6.64 7.39
N PRO A 66 2.60 -5.38 7.15
CA PRO A 66 2.33 -4.68 5.91
C PRO A 66 2.85 -5.43 4.66
N ALA A 67 4.05 -6.01 4.72
CA ALA A 67 4.55 -6.88 3.66
C ALA A 67 3.72 -8.17 3.50
N GLY A 68 3.25 -8.76 4.61
CA GLY A 68 2.34 -9.90 4.62
C GLY A 68 0.99 -9.59 3.96
N TYR A 69 0.43 -8.40 4.23
CA TYR A 69 -0.78 -7.90 3.59
C TYR A 69 -0.58 -7.79 2.07
N GLU A 70 0.54 -7.20 1.62
CA GLU A 70 0.83 -7.04 0.20
C GLU A 70 0.92 -8.40 -0.51
N ARG A 71 1.67 -9.35 0.05
CA ARG A 71 1.75 -10.73 -0.47
C ARG A 71 0.38 -11.38 -0.55
N LEU A 72 -0.39 -11.33 0.55
CA LEU A 72 -1.73 -11.92 0.60
C LEU A 72 -2.69 -11.27 -0.40
N SER A 73 -2.58 -9.95 -0.63
CA SER A 73 -3.37 -9.22 -1.62
C SER A 73 -3.03 -9.65 -3.04
N ASN A 74 -1.75 -9.78 -3.36
CA ASN A 74 -1.27 -10.22 -4.68
C ASN A 74 -1.70 -11.66 -4.99
N ASP A 75 -1.78 -12.51 -3.96
CA ASP A 75 -2.28 -13.88 -4.06
C ASP A 75 -3.81 -13.99 -4.13
N GLY A 76 -4.53 -12.85 -4.17
CA GLY A 76 -6.00 -12.82 -4.17
C GLY A 76 -6.63 -13.22 -2.83
N GLY A 77 -5.86 -13.26 -1.75
CA GLY A 77 -6.31 -13.54 -0.38
C GLY A 77 -7.02 -12.37 0.30
N VAL A 78 -7.32 -11.31 -0.43
CA VAL A 78 -7.99 -10.09 0.04
C VAL A 78 -9.22 -9.82 -0.81
N LYS A 79 -10.39 -9.65 -0.18
CA LYS A 79 -11.66 -9.39 -0.86
C LYS A 79 -12.40 -8.22 -0.22
N ALA A 80 -12.81 -7.25 -1.03
CA ALA A 80 -13.77 -6.24 -0.62
C ALA A 80 -15.21 -6.77 -0.88
N PRO A 81 -16.13 -6.66 0.10
CA PRO A 81 -17.55 -6.90 -0.15
C PRO A 81 -18.08 -5.97 -1.23
N ALA A 82 -18.95 -6.47 -2.11
CA ALA A 82 -19.51 -5.68 -3.21
C ALA A 82 -20.71 -4.80 -2.78
N ASP A 83 -21.25 -5.04 -1.59
CA ASP A 83 -22.44 -4.39 -1.06
C ASP A 83 -22.13 -3.05 -0.37
N ARG A 84 -23.11 -2.13 -0.44
CA ARG A 84 -22.99 -0.75 0.09
C ARG A 84 -22.87 -0.70 1.62
N ASP A 85 -23.23 -1.78 2.30
CA ASP A 85 -23.16 -1.92 3.77
C ASP A 85 -21.75 -2.32 4.24
N GLY A 86 -20.94 -2.90 3.34
CA GLY A 86 -19.54 -3.26 3.57
C GLY A 86 -18.53 -2.16 3.22
N ARG A 87 -18.96 -0.91 2.97
CA ARG A 87 -18.08 0.17 2.51
C ARG A 87 -16.85 0.36 3.41
N GLY A 88 -15.67 0.13 2.83
CA GLY A 88 -14.38 0.25 3.51
C GLY A 88 -13.98 -0.95 4.36
N MET A 89 -14.66 -2.09 4.24
CA MET A 89 -14.21 -3.34 4.84
C MET A 89 -13.49 -4.22 3.84
N VAL A 90 -12.50 -4.93 4.39
CA VAL A 90 -11.67 -5.87 3.66
C VAL A 90 -11.73 -7.19 4.43
N LEU A 91 -12.09 -8.26 3.74
CA LEU A 91 -12.09 -9.61 4.24
C LEU A 91 -10.82 -10.31 3.78
N PHE A 92 -10.17 -11.00 4.71
CA PHE A 92 -8.95 -11.75 4.47
C PHE A 92 -9.25 -13.24 4.43
N ARG A 93 -8.52 -13.97 3.60
CA ARG A 93 -8.54 -15.42 3.59
C ARG A 93 -7.91 -15.94 4.88
N CYS A 94 -8.66 -16.70 5.65
CA CYS A 94 -8.15 -17.30 6.88
C CYS A 94 -7.14 -18.41 6.55
N PRO A 95 -5.93 -18.41 7.15
CA PRO A 95 -4.93 -19.47 6.91
C PRO A 95 -5.35 -20.82 7.48
N SER A 96 -6.23 -20.85 8.48
CA SER A 96 -6.69 -22.09 9.13
C SER A 96 -7.84 -22.78 8.38
N CYS A 97 -8.87 -22.04 7.95
CA CYS A 97 -10.06 -22.64 7.32
C CYS A 97 -10.26 -22.25 5.84
N GLY A 98 -9.40 -21.40 5.28
CA GLY A 98 -9.43 -20.99 3.88
C GLY A 98 -10.56 -20.06 3.46
N LYS A 99 -11.52 -19.74 4.36
CA LYS A 99 -12.66 -18.86 4.10
C LYS A 99 -12.28 -17.38 4.15
N PHE A 100 -12.94 -16.55 3.35
CA PHE A 100 -12.87 -15.08 3.41
C PHE A 100 -13.74 -14.55 4.55
N ALA A 101 -13.25 -14.69 5.77
CA ALA A 101 -13.97 -14.31 6.98
C ALA A 101 -13.05 -13.72 8.05
N ALA A 102 -11.77 -13.49 7.73
CA ALA A 102 -10.88 -12.82 8.65
C ALA A 102 -11.01 -11.29 8.52
N VAL A 103 -11.08 -10.63 9.66
CA VAL A 103 -11.22 -9.17 9.81
C VAL A 103 -10.21 -8.68 10.84
N SER A 104 -9.96 -7.37 10.86
CA SER A 104 -9.05 -6.78 11.85
C SER A 104 -9.56 -7.02 13.27
N ALA A 105 -8.65 -7.46 14.14
CA ALA A 105 -8.90 -7.72 15.54
C ALA A 105 -8.31 -6.59 16.40
N ILE A 106 -8.85 -6.45 17.62
CA ILE A 106 -8.31 -5.59 18.65
C ILE A 106 -8.36 -6.31 19.99
N ALA A 107 -7.44 -5.99 20.89
CA ALA A 107 -7.46 -6.50 22.25
C ALA A 107 -8.45 -5.69 23.10
N CYS A 108 -9.27 -6.37 23.88
CA CYS A 108 -10.13 -5.72 24.86
C CYS A 108 -9.27 -5.05 25.95
N PRO A 109 -9.50 -3.76 26.29
CA PRO A 109 -8.73 -3.09 27.33
C PRO A 109 -9.00 -3.62 28.75
N LYS A 110 -10.05 -4.43 28.94
CA LYS A 110 -10.44 -4.98 30.24
C LYS A 110 -9.85 -6.36 30.53
N ASP A 111 -9.69 -7.19 29.50
CA ASP A 111 -9.35 -8.61 29.65
C ASP A 111 -8.37 -9.14 28.58
N SER A 112 -7.87 -8.25 27.72
CA SER A 112 -6.93 -8.54 26.62
C SER A 112 -7.41 -9.55 25.58
N THR A 113 -8.68 -9.99 25.62
CA THR A 113 -9.23 -10.92 24.63
C THR A 113 -9.28 -10.25 23.26
N LEU A 114 -8.73 -10.90 22.24
CA LEU A 114 -8.85 -10.45 20.86
C LEU A 114 -10.27 -10.67 20.34
N PHE A 115 -10.85 -9.64 19.74
CA PHE A 115 -12.14 -9.73 19.07
C PHE A 115 -12.16 -8.86 17.82
N ALA A 116 -13.09 -9.15 16.90
CA ALA A 116 -13.25 -8.39 15.67
C ALA A 116 -13.57 -6.93 15.98
N LYS A 117 -12.84 -5.98 15.40
CA LYS A 117 -13.14 -4.55 15.55
C LYS A 117 -14.51 -4.22 14.96
N ARG A 118 -14.78 -4.77 13.78
CA ARG A 118 -16.05 -4.66 13.04
C ARG A 118 -16.38 -6.03 12.44
N LEU A 119 -17.63 -6.42 12.48
CA LEU A 119 -18.13 -7.66 11.90
C LEU A 119 -18.32 -7.51 10.37
N PRO A 120 -18.39 -8.62 9.61
CA PRO A 120 -18.60 -8.57 8.16
C PRO A 120 -19.88 -7.86 7.71
N ASP A 121 -20.88 -7.71 8.58
CA ASP A 121 -22.12 -6.96 8.35
C ASP A 121 -21.99 -5.45 8.66
N GLY A 122 -20.78 -4.98 8.96
CA GLY A 122 -20.48 -3.59 9.25
C GLY A 122 -20.74 -3.19 10.72
N LYS A 123 -21.35 -4.07 11.52
CA LYS A 123 -21.65 -3.76 12.92
C LYS A 123 -20.39 -3.75 13.78
N PRO A 124 -20.34 -2.93 14.84
CA PRO A 124 -19.28 -3.00 15.84
C PRO A 124 -19.16 -4.40 16.41
N GLY A 125 -17.94 -4.95 16.45
CA GLY A 125 -17.70 -6.17 17.22
C GLY A 125 -17.66 -5.86 18.71
N ARG A 126 -17.83 -6.91 19.53
CA ARG A 126 -17.83 -6.81 21.00
C ARG A 126 -16.95 -7.89 21.60
N CYS A 127 -16.28 -7.56 22.71
CA CYS A 127 -15.55 -8.55 23.49
C CYS A 127 -16.53 -9.61 24.01
N PRO A 128 -16.26 -10.91 23.79
CA PRO A 128 -17.17 -11.98 24.19
C PRO A 128 -17.29 -12.16 25.71
N LYS A 129 -16.33 -11.65 26.50
CA LYS A 129 -16.33 -11.81 27.97
C LYS A 129 -17.05 -10.67 28.70
N CYS A 130 -16.81 -9.43 28.30
CA CYS A 130 -17.30 -8.25 29.02
C CYS A 130 -18.21 -7.33 28.17
N ASN A 131 -18.53 -7.73 26.94
CA ASN A 131 -19.40 -7.02 26.01
C ASN A 131 -18.95 -5.59 25.63
N TRP A 132 -17.69 -5.22 25.96
CA TRP A 132 -17.11 -3.93 25.58
C TRP A 132 -16.92 -3.84 24.06
N SER A 133 -17.12 -2.64 23.48
CA SER A 133 -16.92 -2.38 22.06
C SER A 133 -16.09 -1.12 21.88
N TYR A 134 -15.21 -1.12 20.88
CA TYR A 134 -14.41 0.05 20.51
C TYR A 134 -15.26 1.25 20.05
N TYR A 135 -16.44 0.99 19.47
CA TYR A 135 -17.33 2.03 18.94
C TYR A 135 -18.45 2.43 19.91
N ALA A 136 -18.61 1.73 21.03
CA ALA A 136 -19.58 2.11 22.06
C ALA A 136 -18.96 3.24 22.89
N ARG A 137 -19.35 4.49 22.58
CA ARG A 137 -19.22 5.62 23.50
C ARG A 137 -20.35 5.58 24.51
#